data_AF-A0A1H5JZQ5-F1
#
_entry.id   AF-A0A1H5JZQ5-F1
#
_cell.length_a   1.000
_cell.length_b   1.000
_cell.length_c   1.000
_cell.angle_alpha   90.00
_cell.angle_beta   90.00
_cell.angle_gamma   90.00
#
_symmetry.space_group_name_H-M   'P 1'
#
loop_
_entity.id
_entity.type
_entity.pdbx_description
1 polymer ?
#
loop_
_entity_poly.entity_id
_entity_poly.type
_entity_poly.pdbx_seq_one_letter_code
_entity_poly.pdbx_strand_id
1 'polypeptide(L)'
;MGLVDDISAAVTSVVCSDWDIRKGAVVPTTEDVKLSNGAVEVDAVYLYADLADSTGLARDFTRTTAAKVIRAYLDATCRVIKARGGQIRSFDGDRVMAVFMGDSKNSEAAKCGLQINYVVDKIVRPKVEANLSSITTKGFEIKHCVGIDSGTALIVRGGVRGHNDLVSIGRAPNVAAKLSDIRNGYYRTYITGPVFRMLNEKSKYSSGEKKPMWEGPYQREVGGEEITVYKSSWWSKP
;
A
#
# COMPACT_ATOMS: atom_id res chain seq x y z
N MET A 1 -26.58 -30.70 -11.27
CA MET A 1 -26.75 -29.34 -10.74
C MET A 1 -26.19 -28.38 -11.77
N GLY A 2 -26.91 -27.31 -12.09
CA GLY A 2 -26.42 -26.29 -13.01
C GLY A 2 -25.49 -25.31 -12.29
N LEU A 3 -24.67 -24.57 -13.04
CA LEU A 3 -23.78 -23.55 -12.49
C LEU A 3 -24.51 -22.52 -11.61
N VAL A 4 -25.75 -22.17 -11.98
CA VAL A 4 -26.59 -21.23 -11.21
C VAL A 4 -26.92 -21.80 -9.83
N ASP A 5 -27.27 -23.08 -9.75
CA ASP A 5 -27.61 -23.73 -8.48
C ASP A 5 -26.36 -23.81 -7.58
N ASP A 6 -25.21 -24.15 -8.16
CA ASP A 6 -23.94 -24.24 -7.46
C ASP A 6 -23.51 -22.87 -6.90
N ILE A 7 -23.63 -21.80 -7.69
CA ILE A 7 -23.35 -20.43 -7.26
C ILE A 7 -24.35 -20.00 -6.19
N SER A 8 -25.64 -20.28 -6.37
CA SER A 8 -26.69 -19.94 -5.40
C SER A 8 -26.40 -20.57 -4.04
N ALA A 9 -26.10 -21.87 -4.03
CA ALA A 9 -25.74 -22.61 -2.82
C ALA A 9 -24.46 -22.05 -2.16
N ALA A 10 -23.43 -21.73 -2.96
CA ALA A 10 -22.18 -21.15 -2.46
C ALA A 10 -22.40 -19.76 -1.82
N VAL A 11 -23.16 -18.89 -2.48
CA VAL A 11 -23.48 -17.54 -1.96
C VAL A 11 -24.33 -17.64 -0.70
N THR A 12 -25.37 -18.47 -0.68
CA THR A 12 -26.20 -18.69 0.51
C THR A 12 -25.35 -19.21 1.67
N SER A 13 -24.44 -20.15 1.43
CA SER A 13 -23.52 -20.65 2.45
C SER A 13 -22.70 -19.53 3.09
N VAL A 14 -22.14 -18.60 2.30
CA VAL A 14 -21.35 -17.48 2.83
C VAL A 14 -22.23 -16.47 3.57
N VAL A 15 -23.37 -16.06 2.99
CA VAL A 15 -24.22 -15.00 3.54
C VAL A 15 -24.92 -15.44 4.83
N CYS A 16 -25.27 -16.71 4.95
CA CYS A 16 -25.95 -17.26 6.12
C CYS A 16 -24.99 -17.86 7.18
N SER A 17 -23.67 -17.78 6.97
CA SER A 17 -22.68 -18.29 7.93
C SER A 17 -22.54 -17.38 9.14
N ASP A 18 -22.46 -17.98 10.32
CA ASP A 18 -21.92 -17.31 11.51
C ASP A 18 -20.40 -17.20 11.38
N TRP A 19 -19.86 -15.99 11.46
CA TRP A 19 -18.43 -15.75 11.31
C TRP A 19 -17.65 -16.13 12.57
N ASP A 20 -16.63 -16.96 12.40
CA ASP A 20 -15.65 -17.31 13.43
C ASP A 20 -14.56 -16.22 13.46
N ILE A 21 -14.85 -15.14 14.19
CA ILE A 21 -13.97 -13.97 14.31
C ILE A 21 -13.05 -14.14 15.52
N ARG A 22 -11.74 -14.07 15.28
CA ARG A 22 -10.74 -13.98 16.34
C ARG A 22 -9.87 -12.74 16.19
N LYS A 23 -9.31 -12.24 17.29
CA LYS A 23 -8.30 -11.17 17.24
C LYS A 23 -6.93 -11.73 16.86
N GLY A 24 -6.24 -11.03 15.96
CA GLY A 24 -4.88 -11.35 15.52
C GLY A 24 -3.86 -10.34 16.06
N ALA A 25 -2.72 -10.83 16.53
CA ALA A 25 -1.58 -10.01 16.94
C ALA A 25 -0.49 -9.91 15.86
N VAL A 26 -0.58 -10.76 14.83
CA VAL A 26 0.32 -10.79 13.67
C VAL A 26 -0.52 -10.82 12.40
N VAL A 27 0.09 -10.43 11.28
CA VAL A 27 -0.62 -10.45 10.01
C VAL A 27 -0.78 -11.90 9.54
N PRO A 28 -2.00 -12.44 9.45
CA PRO A 28 -2.24 -13.87 9.20
C PRO A 28 -1.75 -14.31 7.82
N THR A 29 -1.48 -15.59 7.64
CA THR A 29 -1.35 -16.24 6.33
C THR A 29 -2.67 -16.87 5.91
N THR A 30 -2.74 -17.37 4.68
CA THR A 30 -3.95 -18.03 4.14
C THR A 30 -4.35 -19.25 4.97
N GLU A 31 -3.38 -19.94 5.56
CA GLU A 31 -3.58 -21.12 6.42
C GLU A 31 -4.17 -20.75 7.79
N ASP A 32 -3.88 -19.54 8.27
CA ASP A 32 -4.36 -19.04 9.57
C ASP A 32 -5.86 -18.68 9.57
N VAL A 33 -6.49 -18.65 8.39
CA VAL A 33 -7.88 -18.24 8.19
C VAL A 33 -8.67 -19.38 7.55
N LYS A 34 -9.74 -19.82 8.22
CA LYS A 34 -10.62 -20.87 7.69
C LYS A 34 -11.35 -20.35 6.45
N LEU A 35 -11.34 -21.14 5.37
CA LEU A 35 -11.92 -20.75 4.08
C LEU A 35 -13.43 -20.48 4.13
N SER A 36 -14.19 -21.20 4.97
CA SER A 36 -15.65 -21.10 4.99
C SER A 36 -16.16 -19.82 5.64
N ASN A 37 -15.79 -19.61 6.90
CA ASN A 37 -16.35 -18.58 7.78
C ASN A 37 -15.32 -18.02 8.77
N GLY A 38 -14.03 -18.28 8.52
CA GLY A 38 -12.97 -17.80 9.39
C GLY A 38 -12.65 -16.34 9.12
N ALA A 39 -12.42 -15.58 10.17
CA ALA A 39 -12.03 -14.19 10.07
C ALA A 39 -11.06 -13.80 11.19
N VAL A 40 -10.10 -12.93 10.85
CA VAL A 40 -9.12 -12.42 11.81
C VAL A 40 -9.20 -10.90 11.86
N GLU A 41 -9.67 -10.37 12.98
CA GLU A 41 -9.67 -8.94 13.25
C GLU A 41 -8.26 -8.49 13.67
N VAL A 42 -7.70 -7.53 12.95
CA VAL A 42 -6.37 -6.97 13.24
C VAL A 42 -6.46 -5.45 13.36
N ASP A 43 -5.68 -4.90 14.30
CA ASP A 43 -5.38 -3.47 14.33
C ASP A 43 -4.03 -3.24 13.64
N ALA A 44 -4.06 -2.68 12.43
CA ALA A 44 -2.90 -2.63 11.55
C ALA A 44 -2.76 -1.28 10.83
N VAL A 45 -1.57 -1.06 10.27
CA VAL A 45 -1.30 0.04 9.36
C VAL A 45 -1.16 -0.51 7.95
N TYR A 46 -1.93 0.06 7.04
CA TYR A 46 -1.93 -0.30 5.62
C TYR A 46 -1.14 0.74 4.85
N LEU A 47 -0.20 0.27 4.04
CA LEU A 47 0.60 1.08 3.13
C LEU A 47 0.32 0.60 1.71
N TYR A 48 -0.06 1.52 0.84
CA TYR A 48 -0.05 1.32 -0.60
C TYR A 48 1.00 2.21 -1.23
N ALA A 49 1.80 1.64 -2.13
CA ALA A 49 2.77 2.38 -2.93
C ALA A 49 2.48 2.14 -4.40
N ASP A 50 2.18 3.21 -5.12
CA ASP A 50 1.67 3.18 -6.50
C ASP A 50 2.60 3.91 -7.46
N LEU A 51 2.92 3.29 -8.59
CA LEU A 51 3.68 3.95 -9.65
C LEU A 51 2.76 4.93 -10.39
N ALA A 52 3.28 6.07 -10.79
CA ALA A 52 2.50 7.03 -11.56
C ALA A 52 2.49 6.66 -13.05
N ASP A 53 1.31 6.79 -13.66
CA ASP A 53 1.12 6.70 -15.12
C ASP A 53 1.59 5.37 -15.74
N SER A 54 1.34 4.25 -15.05
CA SER A 54 1.56 2.91 -15.60
C SER A 54 0.74 2.63 -16.86
N THR A 55 -0.44 3.25 -16.98
CA THR A 55 -1.26 3.23 -18.20
C THR A 55 -0.55 3.90 -19.38
N GLY A 56 0.02 5.10 -19.19
CA GLY A 56 0.84 5.76 -20.22
C GLY A 56 2.07 4.92 -20.58
N LEU A 57 2.72 4.32 -19.58
CA LEU A 57 3.84 3.41 -19.80
C LEU A 57 3.44 2.19 -20.66
N ALA A 58 2.27 1.58 -20.42
CA ALA A 58 1.78 0.44 -21.20
C ALA A 58 1.32 0.82 -22.61
N ARG A 59 0.79 2.04 -22.79
CA ARG A 59 0.30 2.56 -24.07
C ARG A 59 1.45 3.01 -24.99
N ASP A 60 2.41 3.76 -24.44
CA ASP A 60 3.36 4.53 -25.24
C ASP A 60 4.74 3.84 -25.38
N PHE A 61 4.97 2.74 -24.66
CA PHE A 61 6.24 2.01 -24.68
C PHE A 61 6.07 0.55 -25.07
N THR A 62 7.18 -0.09 -25.43
CA THR A 62 7.17 -1.54 -25.65
C THR A 62 6.81 -2.26 -24.35
N ARG A 63 6.13 -3.41 -24.46
CA ARG A 63 5.79 -4.25 -23.31
C ARG A 63 7.01 -4.61 -22.46
N THR A 64 8.17 -4.79 -23.09
CA THR A 64 9.43 -5.10 -22.40
C THR A 64 10.00 -3.91 -21.65
N THR A 65 9.91 -2.68 -22.19
CA THR A 65 10.29 -1.47 -21.46
C THR A 65 9.36 -1.23 -20.27
N ALA A 66 8.04 -1.31 -20.49
CA ALA A 66 7.05 -1.16 -19.43
C ALA A 66 7.29 -2.16 -18.28
N ALA A 67 7.48 -3.45 -18.63
CA ALA A 67 7.76 -4.49 -17.66
C ALA A 67 9.05 -4.24 -16.86
N LYS A 68 10.12 -3.75 -17.50
CA LYS A 68 11.38 -3.42 -16.81
C LYS A 68 11.19 -2.29 -15.79
N VAL A 69 10.45 -1.24 -16.14
CA VAL A 69 10.19 -0.10 -15.23
C VAL A 69 9.33 -0.53 -14.05
N ILE A 70 8.18 -1.17 -14.32
CA ILE A 70 7.27 -1.64 -13.26
C ILE A 70 7.99 -2.61 -12.33
N ARG A 71 8.73 -3.58 -12.87
CA ARG A 71 9.45 -4.56 -12.06
C ARG A 71 10.59 -3.95 -11.25
N ALA A 72 11.31 -2.98 -11.80
CA ALA A 72 12.35 -2.26 -11.06
C ALA A 72 11.76 -1.44 -9.89
N TYR A 73 10.64 -0.77 -10.12
CA TYR A 73 9.90 -0.06 -9.08
C TYR A 73 9.41 -1.00 -7.98
N LEU A 74 8.69 -2.07 -8.36
CA LEU A 74 8.12 -3.02 -7.40
C LEU A 74 9.20 -3.73 -6.58
N ASP A 75 10.30 -4.18 -7.21
CA ASP A 75 11.40 -4.84 -6.49
C ASP A 75 12.05 -3.90 -5.45
N ALA A 76 12.35 -2.66 -5.83
CA ALA A 76 12.93 -1.68 -4.92
C ALA A 76 12.00 -1.36 -3.75
N THR A 77 10.72 -1.10 -4.03
CA THR A 77 9.69 -0.81 -3.02
C THR A 77 9.49 -1.98 -2.07
N CYS A 78 9.42 -3.22 -2.59
CA CYS A 78 9.29 -4.42 -1.77
C CYS A 78 10.47 -4.63 -0.81
N ARG A 79 11.70 -4.34 -1.25
CA ARG A 79 12.88 -4.44 -0.39
C ARG A 79 12.82 -3.46 0.76
N VAL A 80 12.38 -2.21 0.51
CA VAL A 80 12.21 -1.20 1.56
C VAL A 80 11.13 -1.62 2.56
N ILE A 81 9.97 -2.09 2.06
CA ILE A 81 8.87 -2.60 2.89
C ILE A 81 9.36 -3.70 3.83
N LYS A 82 10.03 -4.73 3.28
CA LYS A 82 10.56 -5.84 4.08
C LYS A 82 11.60 -5.38 5.10
N ALA A 83 12.52 -4.49 4.70
CA ALA A 83 13.54 -3.95 5.60
C ALA A 83 12.93 -3.15 6.77
N ARG A 84 11.72 -2.60 6.60
CA ARG A 84 10.96 -1.89 7.63
C ARG A 84 9.98 -2.76 8.41
N GLY A 85 10.03 -4.09 8.22
CA GLY A 85 9.15 -5.04 8.92
C GLY A 85 7.72 -5.08 8.40
N GLY A 86 7.44 -4.48 7.24
CA GLY A 86 6.15 -4.58 6.58
C GLY A 86 5.96 -5.94 5.91
N GLN A 87 4.74 -6.48 5.99
CA GLN A 87 4.35 -7.71 5.33
C GLN A 87 3.64 -7.40 4.01
N ILE A 88 4.24 -7.76 2.89
CA ILE A 88 3.62 -7.59 1.55
C ILE A 88 2.41 -8.53 1.46
N ARG A 89 1.27 -7.99 1.03
CA ARG A 89 0.01 -8.75 0.96
C ARG A 89 -0.45 -9.01 -0.46
N SER A 90 -0.41 -8.01 -1.31
CA SER A 90 -0.87 -8.13 -2.67
C SER A 90 -0.15 -7.16 -3.58
N PHE A 91 -0.18 -7.50 -4.87
CA PHE A 91 0.17 -6.63 -5.97
C PHE A 91 -1.10 -6.36 -6.77
N ASP A 92 -1.32 -5.11 -7.15
CA ASP A 92 -2.39 -4.73 -8.05
C ASP A 92 -1.77 -3.94 -9.21
N GLY A 93 -1.43 -4.66 -10.29
CA GLY A 93 -0.65 -4.11 -11.40
C GLY A 93 0.72 -3.58 -10.95
N ASP A 94 0.88 -2.27 -10.99
CA ASP A 94 2.07 -1.53 -10.58
C ASP A 94 2.08 -1.07 -9.11
N ARG A 95 1.03 -1.43 -8.36
CA ARG A 95 0.88 -1.11 -6.95
C ARG A 95 1.28 -2.27 -6.05
N VAL A 96 1.84 -1.95 -4.88
CA VAL A 96 2.07 -2.93 -3.81
C VAL A 96 1.37 -2.52 -2.52
N MET A 97 0.69 -3.48 -1.89
CA MET A 97 0.06 -3.37 -0.59
C MET A 97 0.94 -4.03 0.49
N ALA A 98 1.17 -3.32 1.58
CA ALA A 98 1.85 -3.85 2.75
C ALA A 98 1.08 -3.56 4.04
N VAL A 99 1.25 -4.45 5.00
CA VAL A 99 0.62 -4.36 6.32
C VAL A 99 1.69 -4.34 7.39
N PHE A 100 1.60 -3.38 8.30
CA PHE A 100 2.46 -3.22 9.47
C PHE A 100 1.65 -3.45 10.74
N MET A 101 2.20 -4.26 11.65
CA MET A 101 1.62 -4.54 12.97
C MET A 101 2.71 -4.42 14.05
N GLY A 102 2.29 -4.41 15.31
CA GLY A 102 3.15 -4.16 16.46
C GLY A 102 3.22 -2.68 16.87
N ASP A 103 3.94 -2.41 17.95
CA ASP A 103 3.87 -1.12 18.67
C ASP A 103 4.38 0.07 17.83
N SER A 104 5.36 -0.17 16.96
CA SER A 104 5.95 0.86 16.10
C SER A 104 5.35 0.95 14.70
N LYS A 105 4.26 0.21 14.41
CA LYS A 105 3.67 0.06 13.06
C LYS A 105 3.47 1.37 12.30
N ASN A 106 2.96 2.40 12.97
CA ASN A 106 2.72 3.72 12.39
C ASN A 106 4.03 4.41 11.98
N SER A 107 5.01 4.37 12.88
CA SER A 107 6.30 5.01 12.67
C SER A 107 7.13 4.31 11.60
N GLU A 108 7.11 2.97 11.56
CA GLU A 108 7.84 2.20 10.56
C GLU A 108 7.19 2.29 9.17
N ALA A 109 5.86 2.28 9.08
CA ALA A 109 5.17 2.53 7.82
C ALA A 109 5.46 3.94 7.28
N ALA A 110 5.42 4.97 8.13
CA ALA A 110 5.73 6.33 7.73
C ALA A 110 7.18 6.48 7.23
N LYS A 111 8.16 5.92 7.95
CA LYS A 111 9.56 5.88 7.47
C LYS A 111 9.69 5.11 6.17
N CYS A 112 8.97 3.99 6.03
CA CYS A 112 8.94 3.21 4.79
C CYS A 112 8.51 4.08 3.61
N GLY A 113 7.46 4.90 3.75
CA GLY A 113 7.05 5.85 2.71
C GLY A 113 8.16 6.83 2.30
N LEU A 114 8.85 7.43 3.27
CA LEU A 114 9.97 8.35 3.00
C LEU A 114 11.18 7.63 2.36
N GLN A 115 11.42 6.38 2.71
CA GLN A 115 12.49 5.58 2.12
C GLN A 115 12.15 5.09 0.71
N ILE A 116 10.88 4.76 0.45
CA ILE A 116 10.39 4.50 -0.91
C ILE A 116 10.64 5.73 -1.77
N ASN A 117 10.36 6.94 -1.26
CA ASN A 117 10.67 8.18 -1.97
C ASN A 117 12.15 8.30 -2.35
N TYR A 118 13.07 8.01 -1.41
CA TYR A 118 14.50 8.00 -1.71
C TYR A 118 14.87 6.99 -2.79
N VAL A 119 14.46 5.73 -2.67
CA VAL A 119 14.90 4.69 -3.62
C VAL A 119 14.34 4.93 -5.01
N VAL A 120 13.13 5.47 -5.13
CA VAL A 120 12.55 5.81 -6.44
C VAL A 120 13.36 6.93 -7.09
N ASP A 121 13.56 8.05 -6.40
CA ASP A 121 14.22 9.24 -6.96
C ASP A 121 15.73 9.07 -7.13
N LYS A 122 16.40 8.34 -6.24
CA LYS A 122 17.88 8.26 -6.20
C LYS A 122 18.43 6.97 -6.77
N ILE A 123 17.60 5.95 -7.02
CA ILE A 123 18.06 4.65 -7.50
C ILE A 123 17.27 4.20 -8.73
N VAL A 124 15.95 4.05 -8.61
CA VAL A 124 15.12 3.49 -9.70
C VAL A 124 15.13 4.42 -10.91
N ARG A 125 14.78 5.70 -10.74
CA ARG A 125 14.73 6.67 -11.83
C ARG A 125 16.09 6.80 -12.53
N PRO A 126 17.22 7.08 -11.85
CA PRO A 126 18.51 7.20 -12.52
C PRO A 126 18.95 5.94 -13.25
N LYS A 127 18.72 4.75 -12.68
CA LYS A 127 19.08 3.48 -13.33
C LYS A 127 18.21 3.18 -14.54
N VAL A 128 16.92 3.47 -14.47
CA VAL A 128 16.02 3.29 -15.60
C VAL A 128 16.41 4.24 -16.74
N GLU A 129 16.58 5.53 -16.44
CA GLU A 129 16.91 6.55 -17.44
C GLU A 129 18.26 6.28 -18.12
N ALA A 130 19.25 5.78 -17.37
CA ALA A 130 20.56 5.43 -17.92
C ALA A 130 20.54 4.18 -18.83
N ASN A 131 19.59 3.26 -18.64
CA ASN A 131 19.58 1.96 -19.33
C ASN A 131 18.44 1.81 -20.34
N LEU A 132 17.42 2.67 -20.29
CA LEU A 132 16.24 2.63 -21.16
C LEU A 132 16.05 4.00 -21.83
N SER A 133 16.82 4.27 -22.88
CA SER A 133 16.81 5.55 -23.61
C SER A 133 15.42 5.97 -24.08
N SER A 134 14.52 5.03 -24.40
CA SER A 134 13.14 5.36 -24.77
C SER A 134 12.42 6.18 -23.70
N ILE A 135 12.68 5.93 -22.41
CA ILE A 135 12.06 6.63 -21.28
C ILE A 135 12.42 8.12 -21.33
N THR A 136 13.71 8.43 -21.52
CA THR A 136 14.18 9.81 -21.58
C THR A 136 13.80 10.49 -22.89
N THR A 137 13.94 9.82 -24.04
CA THR A 137 13.59 10.37 -25.36
C THR A 137 12.10 10.74 -25.48
N LYS A 138 11.22 9.97 -24.82
CA LYS A 138 9.76 10.26 -24.80
C LYS A 138 9.33 11.16 -23.64
N GLY A 139 10.26 11.59 -22.78
CA GLY A 139 9.97 12.47 -21.65
C GLY A 139 9.10 11.83 -20.56
N PHE A 140 9.10 10.50 -20.41
CA PHE A 140 8.34 9.85 -19.34
C PHE A 140 9.07 9.98 -18.00
N GLU A 141 8.38 10.54 -17.01
CA GLU A 141 8.95 10.78 -15.69
C GLU A 141 8.47 9.71 -14.69
N ILE A 142 9.42 8.94 -14.14
CA ILE A 142 9.11 7.95 -13.10
C ILE A 142 8.77 8.66 -11.80
N LYS A 143 7.48 8.68 -11.45
CA LYS A 143 6.95 9.15 -10.18
C LYS A 143 6.20 8.04 -9.46
N HIS A 144 5.95 8.23 -8.19
CA HIS A 144 5.15 7.34 -7.35
C HIS A 144 4.39 8.16 -6.32
N CYS A 145 3.49 7.50 -5.59
CA CYS A 145 2.94 8.04 -4.36
C CYS A 145 2.65 6.91 -3.36
N VAL A 146 2.83 7.20 -2.09
CA VAL A 146 2.57 6.29 -0.98
C VAL A 146 1.41 6.83 -0.14
N GLY A 147 0.40 6.00 0.08
CA GLY A 147 -0.72 6.30 0.98
C GLY A 147 -0.69 5.36 2.19
N ILE A 148 -0.90 5.91 3.38
CA ILE A 148 -0.82 5.17 4.64
C ILE A 148 -1.99 5.52 5.55
N ASP A 149 -2.69 4.51 6.04
CA ASP A 149 -3.73 4.66 7.06
C ASP A 149 -3.65 3.57 8.13
N SER A 150 -4.11 3.88 9.34
CA SER A 150 -4.16 2.96 10.47
C SER A 150 -5.61 2.70 10.84
N GLY A 151 -5.93 1.45 11.14
CA GLY A 151 -7.24 1.10 11.65
C GLY A 151 -7.44 -0.39 11.79
N THR A 152 -8.60 -0.73 12.33
CA THR A 152 -9.05 -2.12 12.42
C THR A 152 -9.51 -2.62 11.05
N ALA A 153 -9.16 -3.86 10.75
CA ALA A 153 -9.61 -4.56 9.56
C ALA A 153 -9.93 -6.02 9.89
N LEU A 154 -10.96 -6.55 9.23
CA LEU A 154 -11.32 -7.95 9.28
C LEU A 154 -10.68 -8.66 8.08
N ILE A 155 -9.80 -9.62 8.33
CA ILE A 155 -9.13 -10.39 7.30
C ILE A 155 -9.88 -11.71 7.09
N VAL A 156 -10.35 -11.95 5.87
CA VAL A 156 -11.08 -13.16 5.45
C VAL A 156 -10.43 -13.79 4.23
N ARG A 157 -10.79 -15.03 3.88
CA ARG A 157 -10.43 -15.62 2.59
C ARG A 157 -11.52 -15.33 1.56
N GLY A 158 -11.16 -14.67 0.47
CA GLY A 158 -12.12 -14.20 -0.54
C GLY A 158 -12.34 -15.13 -1.73
N GLY A 159 -11.65 -16.27 -1.79
CA GLY A 159 -11.71 -17.17 -2.95
C GLY A 159 -12.37 -18.51 -2.68
N VAL A 160 -12.31 -19.40 -3.67
CA VAL A 160 -12.87 -20.75 -3.62
C VAL A 160 -11.77 -21.79 -3.33
N ARG A 161 -12.17 -23.05 -3.13
CA ARG A 161 -11.21 -24.14 -2.88
C ARG A 161 -10.21 -24.24 -4.05
N GLY A 162 -8.92 -24.17 -3.74
CA GLY A 162 -7.83 -24.20 -4.74
C GLY A 162 -7.39 -22.83 -5.29
N HIS A 163 -8.22 -21.79 -5.15
CA HIS A 163 -7.90 -20.42 -5.58
C HIS A 163 -8.46 -19.42 -4.58
N ASN A 164 -7.69 -19.05 -3.56
CA ASN A 164 -8.10 -18.07 -2.57
C ASN A 164 -6.89 -17.33 -1.99
N ASP A 165 -7.15 -16.06 -1.69
CA ASP A 165 -6.22 -15.15 -1.03
C ASP A 165 -6.92 -14.43 0.11
N LEU A 166 -6.11 -13.82 0.96
CA LEU A 166 -6.60 -12.99 2.05
C LEU A 166 -7.10 -11.64 1.52
N VAL A 167 -8.26 -11.23 2.01
CA VAL A 167 -8.87 -9.93 1.75
C VAL A 167 -8.95 -9.17 3.07
N SER A 168 -8.44 -7.93 3.09
CA SER A 168 -8.57 -7.04 4.24
C SER A 168 -9.80 -6.15 4.06
N ILE A 169 -10.80 -6.34 4.92
CA ILE A 169 -12.03 -5.57 4.92
C ILE A 169 -11.95 -4.52 6.03
N GLY A 170 -11.88 -3.25 5.65
CA GLY A 170 -11.83 -2.15 6.60
C GLY A 170 -11.60 -0.81 5.92
N ARG A 171 -11.73 0.26 6.70
CA ARG A 171 -11.54 1.62 6.22
C ARG A 171 -10.08 1.88 5.79
N ALA A 172 -9.12 1.44 6.60
CA ALA A 172 -7.71 1.75 6.41
C ALA A 172 -7.12 1.25 5.07
N PRO A 173 -7.35 -0.01 4.62
CA PRO A 173 -6.90 -0.45 3.30
C PRO A 173 -7.39 0.44 2.15
N ASN A 174 -8.69 0.79 2.16
CA ASN A 174 -9.31 1.59 1.10
C ASN A 174 -8.80 3.03 1.09
N VAL A 175 -8.68 3.66 2.27
CA VAL A 175 -8.14 5.02 2.40
C VAL A 175 -6.67 5.07 1.98
N ALA A 176 -5.85 4.12 2.43
CA ALA A 176 -4.44 4.03 2.04
C ALA A 176 -4.27 3.90 0.53
N ALA A 177 -5.07 3.05 -0.13
CA ALA A 177 -5.08 2.90 -1.59
C ALA A 177 -5.47 4.22 -2.29
N LYS A 178 -6.51 4.92 -1.85
CA LYS A 178 -6.91 6.20 -2.46
C LYS A 178 -5.88 7.30 -2.27
N LEU A 179 -5.18 7.31 -1.14
CA LEU A 179 -4.09 8.25 -0.88
C LEU A 179 -2.86 7.96 -1.77
N SER A 180 -2.56 6.69 -2.08
CA SER A 180 -1.48 6.35 -3.02
C SER A 180 -1.76 6.79 -4.44
N ASP A 181 -3.00 7.15 -4.78
CA ASP A 181 -3.42 7.48 -6.15
C ASP A 181 -3.29 8.99 -6.43
N ILE A 182 -2.89 9.76 -5.43
CA ILE A 182 -2.67 11.20 -5.56
C ILE A 182 -1.45 11.45 -6.47
N ARG A 183 -1.61 12.34 -7.46
CA ARG A 183 -0.54 12.74 -8.40
C ARG A 183 -0.20 14.24 -8.35
N ASN A 184 -0.84 14.98 -7.46
CA ASN A 184 -0.76 16.44 -7.44
C ASN A 184 0.42 16.93 -6.61
N GLY A 185 1.31 17.69 -7.24
CA GLY A 185 2.45 18.33 -6.59
C GLY A 185 3.67 17.42 -6.39
N TYR A 186 4.55 17.86 -5.51
CA TYR A 186 5.86 17.24 -5.25
C TYR A 186 5.86 16.32 -4.01
N TYR A 187 4.71 16.15 -3.35
CA TYR A 187 4.56 15.20 -2.25
C TYR A 187 4.49 13.77 -2.78
N ARG A 188 5.10 12.86 -2.03
CA ARG A 188 5.24 11.44 -2.40
C ARG A 188 4.80 10.49 -1.31
N THR A 189 4.41 11.01 -0.14
CA THR A 189 3.84 10.21 0.94
C THR A 189 2.72 10.97 1.64
N TYR A 190 1.58 10.32 1.82
CA TYR A 190 0.40 10.82 2.51
C TYR A 190 0.06 9.88 3.65
N ILE A 191 -0.21 10.44 4.82
CA ILE A 191 -0.63 9.70 6.00
C ILE A 191 -1.88 10.34 6.60
N THR A 192 -2.74 9.53 7.20
CA THR A 192 -3.93 10.04 7.89
C THR A 192 -3.58 10.59 9.28
N GLY A 193 -4.50 11.37 9.85
CA GLY A 193 -4.42 11.87 11.22
C GLY A 193 -4.16 10.79 12.28
N PRO A 194 -4.87 9.64 12.26
CA PRO A 194 -4.55 8.49 13.13
C PRO A 194 -3.09 8.05 13.05
N VAL A 195 -2.53 7.92 11.85
CA VAL A 195 -1.11 7.56 11.67
C VAL A 195 -0.20 8.64 12.26
N PHE A 196 -0.42 9.91 11.90
CA PHE A 196 0.42 11.02 12.35
C PHE A 196 0.49 11.15 13.87
N ARG A 197 -0.65 10.99 14.56
CA ARG A 197 -0.73 11.06 16.03
C ARG A 197 0.16 10.01 16.70
N MET A 198 0.25 8.83 16.10
CA MET A 198 1.02 7.69 16.63
C MET A 198 2.49 7.66 16.16
N LEU A 199 2.95 8.66 15.41
CA LEU A 199 4.37 8.76 15.05
C LEU A 199 5.22 9.14 16.26
N ASN A 200 6.35 8.47 16.42
CA ASN A 200 7.42 8.92 17.32
C ASN A 200 8.12 10.16 16.77
N GLU A 201 8.89 10.86 17.60
CA GLU A 201 9.57 12.10 17.20
C GLU A 201 10.49 11.92 16.00
N LYS A 202 11.22 10.80 15.92
CA LYS A 202 12.14 10.49 14.81
C LYS A 202 11.42 10.29 13.47
N SER A 203 10.13 9.99 13.50
CA SER A 203 9.27 9.92 12.32
C SER A 203 8.56 11.24 12.01
N LYS A 204 8.53 12.20 12.95
CA LYS A 204 7.92 13.53 12.76
C LYS A 204 8.94 14.59 12.29
N TYR A 205 10.17 14.51 12.77
CA TYR A 205 11.20 15.53 12.56
C TYR A 205 12.47 14.96 11.92
N SER A 206 13.15 15.78 11.12
CA SER A 206 14.42 15.44 10.50
C SER A 206 15.51 15.24 11.56
N SER A 207 16.52 14.42 11.23
CA SER A 207 17.76 14.40 12.01
C SER A 207 18.44 15.77 11.98
N GLY A 208 19.08 16.19 13.08
CA GLY A 208 19.77 17.48 13.17
C GLY A 208 18.84 18.61 13.61
N GLU A 209 18.54 19.55 12.72
CA GLU A 209 17.78 20.79 12.97
C GLU A 209 16.31 20.60 13.41
N LYS A 210 15.85 19.34 13.54
CA LYS A 210 14.48 18.98 13.94
C LYS A 210 13.39 19.66 13.09
N LYS A 211 13.59 19.76 11.78
CA LYS A 211 12.58 20.31 10.87
C LYS A 211 11.40 19.34 10.75
N PRO A 212 10.13 19.82 10.75
CA PRO A 212 8.99 18.94 10.57
C PRO A 212 9.00 18.32 9.17
N MET A 213 8.85 17.00 9.11
CA MET A 213 8.85 16.25 7.86
C MET A 213 7.46 16.14 7.22
N TRP A 214 6.42 16.57 7.92
CA TRP A 214 5.02 16.44 7.51
C TRP A 214 4.35 17.79 7.51
N GLU A 215 3.66 18.10 6.42
CA GLU A 215 2.80 19.25 6.30
C GLU A 215 1.35 18.87 6.58
N GLY A 216 0.65 19.71 7.34
CA GLY A 216 -0.75 19.51 7.72
C GLY A 216 -1.02 20.03 9.14
N PRO A 217 -2.21 19.74 9.70
CA PRO A 217 -3.27 18.93 9.10
C PRO A 217 -3.96 19.62 7.91
N TYR A 218 -4.44 18.83 6.95
CA TYR A 218 -5.37 19.25 5.90
C TYR A 218 -6.62 18.38 5.94
N GLN A 219 -7.78 18.92 5.57
CA GLN A 219 -8.99 18.13 5.33
C GLN A 219 -9.05 17.71 3.87
N ARG A 220 -9.51 16.49 3.61
CA ARG A 220 -9.61 15.90 2.29
C ARG A 220 -10.70 14.83 2.26
N GLU A 221 -11.60 14.94 1.30
CA GLU A 221 -12.51 13.85 0.96
C GLU A 221 -11.75 12.64 0.38
N VAL A 222 -11.85 11.49 1.06
CA VAL A 222 -11.29 10.22 0.60
C VAL A 222 -12.33 9.13 0.76
N GLY A 223 -12.90 8.72 -0.37
CA GLY A 223 -13.89 7.63 -0.39
C GLY A 223 -15.22 7.96 0.26
N GLY A 224 -15.68 9.20 0.10
CA GLY A 224 -16.98 9.66 0.61
C GLY A 224 -16.95 10.13 2.07
N GLU A 225 -15.76 10.23 2.68
CA GLU A 225 -15.55 10.73 4.04
C GLU A 225 -14.52 11.87 4.00
N GLU A 226 -14.78 12.95 4.73
CA GLU A 226 -13.79 14.00 4.99
C GLU A 226 -12.82 13.55 6.08
N ILE A 227 -11.53 13.48 5.74
CA ILE A 227 -10.49 12.95 6.62
C ILE A 227 -9.34 13.92 6.80
N THR A 228 -8.74 13.90 7.98
CA THR A 228 -7.50 14.65 8.24
C THR A 228 -6.31 13.91 7.64
N VAL A 229 -5.53 14.61 6.81
CA VAL A 229 -4.33 14.09 6.15
C VAL A 229 -3.11 14.99 6.39
N TYR A 230 -1.96 14.35 6.39
CA TYR A 230 -0.64 14.97 6.34
C TYR A 230 0.09 14.48 5.10
N LYS A 231 0.95 15.33 4.54
CA LYS A 231 1.70 15.04 3.31
C LYS A 231 3.17 15.34 3.50
N SER A 232 4.02 14.58 2.83
CA SER A 232 5.47 14.74 2.90
C SER A 232 6.12 14.63 1.52
N SER A 233 7.05 15.54 1.28
CA SER A 233 8.01 15.54 0.17
C SER A 233 9.38 15.04 0.61
N TRP A 234 9.56 14.76 1.90
CA TRP A 234 10.82 14.31 2.46
C TRP A 234 11.15 12.90 1.97
N TRP A 235 12.44 12.60 2.00
CA TRP A 235 12.96 11.27 1.77
C TRP A 235 13.99 10.95 2.84
N SER A 236 14.23 9.66 3.06
CA SER A 236 15.32 9.21 3.93
C SER A 236 16.01 8.01 3.29
N LYS A 237 17.32 7.88 3.50
CA LYS A 237 18.06 6.73 2.98
C LYS A 237 17.65 5.46 3.76
N PRO A 238 17.44 4.31 3.09
CA PRO A 238 17.29 2.98 3.68
C PRO A 238 18.25 2.71 4.83
#